data_AF-A0A1F4DDH8-F1
#
_entry.id   AF-A0A1F4DDH8-F1
#
_cell.length_a   1.000
_cell.length_b   1.000
_cell.length_c   1.000
_cell.angle_alpha   90.00
_cell.angle_beta   90.00
_cell.angle_gamma   90.00
#
_symmetry.space_group_name_H-M   'P 1'
#
loop_
_entity.id
_entity.type
_entity.pdbx_description
1 polymer ?
#
loop_
_entity_poly.entity_id
_entity_poly.type
_entity_poly.pdbx_seq_one_letter_code
_entity_poly.pdbx_strand_id
1 'polypeptide(L)'
;MRYQFGLSFGLAALLTALGALPAVAQDFALQVGPAVAGNAQPAKTAMLVVRPAGCDEPARAQITATAEGIVNGARRSVPLKLSALPTSGVHAIHREWPNFGVWIVNLVGQCADKTAGAIVSMGGPHAAYHREAVKYFPHPATPSEIDASLKALAAGSEK
;
A
#
# COMPACT_ATOMS: atom_id res chain seq x y z
N MET A 1 42.53 -66.71 -23.56
CA MET A 1 41.52 -66.99 -22.50
C MET A 1 42.02 -66.39 -21.20
N ARG A 2 41.38 -65.30 -20.75
CA ARG A 2 41.29 -64.68 -19.39
C ARG A 2 41.31 -63.15 -19.47
N TYR A 3 40.15 -62.59 -19.15
CA TYR A 3 39.81 -61.18 -18.98
C TYR A 3 40.50 -60.58 -17.75
N GLN A 4 40.83 -59.29 -17.79
CA GLN A 4 40.59 -58.40 -16.64
C GLN A 4 40.49 -56.92 -17.06
N PHE A 5 39.25 -56.44 -16.97
CA PHE A 5 38.79 -55.06 -17.07
C PHE A 5 39.08 -54.36 -15.73
N GLY A 6 39.75 -53.20 -15.74
CA GLY A 6 40.00 -52.40 -14.55
C GLY A 6 39.40 -51.00 -14.70
N LEU A 7 38.09 -50.87 -14.45
CA LEU A 7 37.45 -49.57 -14.28
C LEU A 7 37.71 -49.04 -12.87
N SER A 8 38.56 -48.02 -12.75
CA SER A 8 38.56 -47.16 -11.57
C SER A 8 37.53 -46.05 -11.77
N PHE A 9 36.26 -46.34 -11.45
CA PHE A 9 35.25 -45.31 -11.24
C PHE A 9 35.47 -44.67 -9.87
N GLY A 10 36.09 -43.50 -9.84
CA GLY A 10 36.13 -42.64 -8.65
C GLY A 10 34.74 -42.08 -8.38
N LEU A 11 34.15 -42.46 -7.24
CA LEU A 11 32.86 -41.99 -6.78
C LEU A 11 32.96 -40.51 -6.35
N ALA A 12 32.61 -39.58 -7.23
CA ALA A 12 32.42 -38.18 -6.87
C ALA A 12 30.98 -37.98 -6.34
N ALA A 13 30.80 -38.10 -5.02
CA ALA A 13 29.54 -37.78 -4.37
C ALA A 13 29.38 -36.25 -4.27
N LEU A 14 28.74 -35.62 -5.25
CA LEU A 14 28.24 -34.24 -5.13
C LEU A 14 27.03 -34.24 -4.19
N LEU A 15 27.20 -33.78 -2.95
CA LEU A 15 26.10 -33.41 -2.07
C LEU A 15 25.51 -32.07 -2.53
N THR A 16 24.37 -32.11 -3.23
CA THR A 16 23.54 -30.93 -3.49
C THR A 16 22.71 -30.62 -2.25
N ALA A 17 23.15 -29.67 -1.43
CA ALA A 17 22.33 -29.11 -0.37
C ALA A 17 21.24 -28.20 -0.98
N LEU A 18 20.02 -28.72 -1.11
CA LEU A 18 18.83 -27.88 -1.37
C LEU A 18 18.54 -27.07 -0.10
N GLY A 19 19.05 -25.85 -0.03
CA GLY A 19 18.61 -24.87 0.98
C GLY A 19 17.15 -24.52 0.72
N ALA A 20 16.26 -24.91 1.62
CA ALA A 20 14.88 -24.43 1.60
C ALA A 20 14.90 -22.92 1.84
N LEU A 21 14.53 -22.14 0.82
CA LEU A 21 14.34 -20.71 1.00
C LEU A 21 13.18 -20.50 1.98
N PRO A 22 13.34 -19.67 3.03
CA PRO A 22 12.22 -19.37 3.91
C PRO A 22 11.12 -18.70 3.09
N ALA A 23 9.91 -19.25 3.15
CA ALA A 23 8.72 -18.61 2.63
C ALA A 23 8.46 -17.37 3.50
N VAL A 24 8.82 -16.19 3.00
CA VAL A 24 8.43 -14.93 3.61
C VAL A 24 6.91 -14.81 3.41
N ALA A 25 6.14 -15.16 4.43
CA ALA A 25 4.71 -14.85 4.44
C ALA A 25 4.58 -13.33 4.27
N GLN A 26 3.94 -12.90 3.18
CA GLN A 26 3.72 -11.48 2.95
C GLN A 26 2.70 -11.01 3.99
N ASP A 27 3.15 -10.23 4.97
CA ASP A 27 2.24 -9.57 5.90
C ASP A 27 1.25 -8.68 5.13
N PHE A 28 0.07 -8.51 5.72
CA PHE A 28 -0.98 -7.71 5.12
C PHE A 28 -0.54 -6.24 5.02
N ALA A 29 -0.67 -5.66 3.84
CA ALA A 29 -0.29 -4.29 3.56
C ALA A 29 -1.30 -3.62 2.62
N LEU A 30 -1.27 -2.29 2.59
CA LEU A 30 -1.95 -1.50 1.56
C LEU A 30 -0.96 -1.15 0.46
N GLN A 31 -1.43 -1.15 -0.78
CA GLN A 31 -0.71 -0.59 -1.92
C GLN A 31 -1.54 0.53 -2.51
N VAL A 32 -0.91 1.70 -2.67
CA VAL A 32 -1.53 2.91 -3.19
C VAL A 32 -0.90 3.23 -4.54
N GLY A 33 -1.72 3.52 -5.53
CA GLY A 33 -1.27 3.86 -6.88
C GLY A 33 -2.01 5.06 -7.46
N PRO A 34 -1.53 5.59 -8.60
CA PRO A 34 -2.22 6.66 -9.30
C PRO A 34 -3.57 6.17 -9.81
N ALA A 35 -4.52 7.09 -9.98
CA ALA A 35 -5.88 6.79 -10.44
C ALA A 35 -5.92 5.90 -11.71
N VAL A 36 -5.02 6.16 -12.67
CA VAL A 36 -4.91 5.40 -13.92
C VAL A 36 -4.66 3.89 -13.72
N ALA A 37 -4.04 3.49 -12.60
CA ALA A 37 -3.78 2.08 -12.31
C ALA A 37 -5.06 1.25 -12.08
N GLY A 38 -6.19 1.91 -11.78
CA GLY A 38 -7.48 1.24 -11.64
C GLY A 38 -8.11 0.75 -12.95
N ASN A 39 -7.71 1.33 -14.09
CA ASN A 39 -8.19 1.00 -15.45
C ASN A 39 -9.70 0.71 -15.55
N ALA A 40 -10.52 1.52 -14.89
CA ALA A 40 -11.97 1.35 -14.84
C ALA A 40 -12.67 2.71 -14.74
N GLN A 41 -13.96 2.77 -15.11
CA GLN A 41 -14.71 4.02 -15.15
C GLN A 41 -14.68 4.82 -13.83
N PRO A 42 -14.87 4.20 -12.64
CA PRO A 42 -14.81 4.94 -11.38
C PRO A 42 -13.42 5.50 -11.07
N ALA A 43 -12.35 4.96 -11.67
CA ALA A 43 -11.00 5.43 -11.44
C ALA A 43 -10.68 6.72 -12.23
N LYS A 44 -11.47 7.07 -13.26
CA LYS A 44 -11.20 8.24 -14.12
C LYS A 44 -11.30 9.58 -13.40
N THR A 45 -12.13 9.66 -12.37
CA THR A 45 -12.32 10.88 -11.54
C THR A 45 -11.68 10.73 -10.16
N ALA A 46 -11.05 9.60 -9.89
CA ALA A 46 -10.39 9.33 -8.63
C ALA A 46 -9.07 10.10 -8.55
N MET A 47 -8.61 10.39 -7.34
CA MET A 47 -7.26 10.93 -7.13
C MET A 47 -6.20 9.83 -7.08
N LEU A 48 -6.59 8.65 -6.57
CA LEU A 48 -5.73 7.51 -6.34
C LEU A 48 -6.57 6.23 -6.29
N VAL A 49 -5.87 5.10 -6.41
CA VAL A 49 -6.43 3.77 -6.13
C VAL A 49 -5.69 3.11 -4.99
N VAL A 50 -6.38 2.27 -4.24
CA VAL A 50 -5.80 1.47 -3.16
C VAL A 50 -6.22 0.02 -3.32
N ARG A 51 -5.30 -0.90 -3.00
CA ARG A 51 -5.57 -2.34 -2.97
C ARG A 51 -4.92 -3.02 -1.78
N PRO A 52 -5.49 -4.12 -1.27
CA PRO A 52 -4.82 -4.98 -0.32
C PRO A 52 -3.65 -5.75 -0.99
N ALA A 53 -2.61 -6.01 -0.23
CA ALA A 53 -1.53 -6.93 -0.55
C ALA A 53 -1.32 -7.88 0.64
N GLY A 54 -0.90 -9.13 0.40
CA GLY A 54 -0.75 -10.12 1.47
C GLY A 54 -2.08 -10.56 2.12
N CYS A 55 -3.21 -10.42 1.40
CA CYS A 55 -4.54 -10.88 1.83
C CYS A 55 -4.99 -12.05 0.96
N ASP A 56 -5.24 -13.21 1.57
CA ASP A 56 -5.62 -14.45 0.85
C ASP A 56 -6.94 -14.30 0.10
N GLU A 57 -7.88 -13.52 0.65
CA GLU A 57 -9.17 -13.21 0.04
C GLU A 57 -9.37 -11.70 -0.09
N PRO A 58 -8.80 -11.06 -1.14
CA PRO A 58 -8.90 -9.62 -1.35
C PRO A 58 -10.32 -9.07 -1.36
N ALA A 59 -11.31 -9.89 -1.77
CA ALA A 59 -12.74 -9.53 -1.76
C ALA A 59 -13.29 -9.26 -0.35
N ARG A 60 -12.68 -9.87 0.68
CA ARG A 60 -13.06 -9.70 2.09
C ARG A 60 -12.25 -8.62 2.79
N ALA A 61 -11.23 -8.05 2.14
CA ALA A 61 -10.49 -6.95 2.70
C ALA A 61 -11.39 -5.72 2.82
N GLN A 62 -11.36 -5.08 3.98
CA GLN A 62 -12.06 -3.83 4.23
C GLN A 62 -11.05 -2.70 4.17
N ILE A 63 -11.35 -1.67 3.40
CA ILE A 63 -10.53 -0.45 3.34
C ILE A 63 -11.43 0.74 3.64
N THR A 64 -10.98 1.61 4.53
CA THR A 64 -11.61 2.89 4.83
C THR A 64 -10.62 4.03 4.57
N ALA A 65 -11.15 5.23 4.34
CA ALA A 65 -10.33 6.41 4.12
C ALA A 65 -10.94 7.65 4.77
N THR A 66 -10.09 8.49 5.35
CA THR A 66 -10.43 9.84 5.79
C THR A 66 -9.48 10.85 5.16
N ALA A 67 -9.99 12.02 4.79
CA ALA A 67 -9.16 13.17 4.52
C ALA A 67 -8.95 13.94 5.82
N GLU A 68 -7.71 14.03 6.24
CA GLU A 68 -7.29 14.78 7.43
C GLU A 68 -6.64 16.07 6.97
N GLY A 69 -7.02 17.20 7.55
CA GLY A 69 -6.56 18.48 7.07
C GLY A 69 -6.53 19.59 8.10
N ILE A 70 -5.87 20.69 7.72
CA ILE A 70 -5.86 21.94 8.47
C ILE A 70 -6.46 23.02 7.58
N VAL A 71 -7.54 23.62 8.05
CA VAL A 71 -8.28 24.67 7.36
C VAL A 71 -8.39 25.87 8.29
N ASN A 72 -7.84 27.01 7.88
CA ASN A 72 -7.80 28.24 8.70
C ASN A 72 -7.24 27.98 10.12
N GLY A 73 -6.20 27.14 10.22
CA GLY A 73 -5.55 26.78 11.49
C GLY A 73 -6.29 25.72 12.32
N ALA A 74 -7.48 25.25 11.90
CA ALA A 74 -8.24 24.24 12.61
C ALA A 74 -8.16 22.85 11.94
N ARG A 75 -8.03 21.80 12.76
CA ARG A 75 -8.06 20.40 12.29
C ARG A 75 -9.46 20.05 11.77
N ARG A 76 -9.50 19.37 10.62
CA ARG A 76 -10.69 18.84 9.98
C ARG A 76 -10.46 17.39 9.58
N SER A 77 -11.49 16.57 9.72
CA SER A 77 -11.53 15.19 9.24
C SER A 77 -12.79 15.00 8.41
N VAL A 78 -12.66 14.39 7.24
CA VAL A 78 -13.76 14.13 6.30
C VAL A 78 -13.71 12.66 5.88
N PRO A 79 -14.75 11.85 6.15
CA PRO A 79 -14.80 10.48 5.64
C PRO A 79 -14.90 10.51 4.11
N LEU A 80 -14.14 9.66 3.43
CA LEU A 80 -14.13 9.60 1.97
C LEU A 80 -14.92 8.39 1.48
N LYS A 81 -15.62 8.56 0.35
CA LYS A 81 -16.26 7.44 -0.33
C LYS A 81 -15.24 6.70 -1.18
N LEU A 82 -15.36 5.38 -1.12
CA LEU A 82 -14.59 4.46 -1.93
C LEU A 82 -15.51 3.85 -2.99
N SER A 83 -15.11 3.93 -4.25
CA SER A 83 -15.78 3.19 -5.33
C SER A 83 -15.06 1.88 -5.58
N ALA A 84 -15.74 0.76 -5.44
CA ALA A 84 -15.18 -0.54 -5.82
C ALA A 84 -14.85 -0.57 -7.32
N LEU A 85 -13.72 -1.17 -7.66
CA LEU A 85 -13.31 -1.42 -9.04
C LEU A 85 -13.54 -2.88 -9.42
N PRO A 86 -13.51 -3.24 -10.73
CA PRO A 86 -13.71 -4.62 -11.16
C PRO A 86 -12.68 -5.61 -10.61
N THR A 87 -11.48 -5.14 -10.25
CA THR A 87 -10.49 -5.97 -9.58
C THR A 87 -10.83 -6.09 -8.09
N SER A 88 -10.92 -7.31 -7.61
CA SER A 88 -11.32 -7.62 -6.23
C SER A 88 -10.48 -6.88 -5.17
N GLY A 89 -11.15 -6.23 -4.22
CA GLY A 89 -10.51 -5.47 -3.14
C GLY A 89 -9.86 -4.15 -3.57
N VAL A 90 -9.92 -3.79 -4.85
CA VAL A 90 -9.36 -2.52 -5.34
C VAL A 90 -10.43 -1.44 -5.29
N HIS A 91 -10.07 -0.29 -4.71
CA HIS A 91 -10.97 0.84 -4.57
C HIS A 91 -10.36 2.12 -5.18
N ALA A 92 -11.20 2.89 -5.86
CA ALA A 92 -10.93 4.26 -6.25
C ALA A 92 -11.36 5.22 -5.14
N ILE A 93 -10.49 6.19 -4.81
CA ILE A 93 -10.75 7.21 -3.79
C ILE A 93 -10.95 8.56 -4.47
N HIS A 94 -12.01 9.26 -4.07
CA HIS A 94 -12.42 10.53 -4.65
C HIS A 94 -12.17 11.69 -3.68
N ARG A 95 -12.00 12.89 -4.23
CA ARG A 95 -11.82 14.10 -3.43
C ARG A 95 -13.16 14.56 -2.91
N GLU A 96 -13.30 14.64 -1.59
CA GLU A 96 -14.50 15.16 -0.93
C GLU A 96 -14.20 16.30 0.05
N TRP A 97 -12.99 16.87 -0.02
CA TRP A 97 -12.59 18.03 0.77
C TRP A 97 -12.34 19.27 -0.09
N PRO A 98 -12.35 20.48 0.51
CA PRO A 98 -12.11 21.72 -0.21
C PRO A 98 -10.75 21.81 -0.90
N ASN A 99 -10.63 22.65 -1.93
CA ASN A 99 -9.38 22.91 -2.64
C ASN A 99 -8.42 23.88 -1.89
N PHE A 100 -8.71 24.20 -0.64
CA PHE A 100 -7.91 25.06 0.22
C PHE A 100 -7.58 24.37 1.55
N GLY A 101 -6.54 24.86 2.20
CA GLY A 101 -5.93 24.17 3.35
C GLY A 101 -4.93 23.11 2.92
N VAL A 102 -4.36 22.44 3.91
CA VAL A 102 -3.44 21.30 3.69
C VAL A 102 -4.15 20.02 4.07
N TRP A 103 -3.98 18.98 3.24
CA TRP A 103 -4.73 17.73 3.37
C TRP A 103 -3.86 16.53 3.08
N ILE A 104 -4.08 15.48 3.85
CA ILE A 104 -3.58 14.13 3.61
C ILE A 104 -4.77 13.18 3.53
N VAL A 105 -4.58 12.03 2.90
CA VAL A 105 -5.53 10.91 2.97
C VAL A 105 -4.95 9.86 3.91
N ASN A 106 -5.68 9.55 4.98
CA ASN A 106 -5.42 8.44 5.87
C ASN A 106 -6.21 7.22 5.40
N LEU A 107 -5.55 6.08 5.27
CA LEU A 107 -6.10 4.81 4.82
C LEU A 107 -5.92 3.76 5.90
N VAL A 108 -6.98 2.99 6.14
CA VAL A 108 -6.94 1.85 7.05
C VAL A 108 -7.45 0.62 6.32
N GLY A 109 -6.64 -0.43 6.29
CA GLY A 109 -6.98 -1.72 5.74
C GLY A 109 -7.17 -2.74 6.86
N GLN A 110 -8.06 -3.69 6.63
CA GLN A 110 -8.22 -4.89 7.44
C GLN A 110 -8.44 -6.10 6.54
N CYS A 111 -7.74 -7.20 6.81
CA CYS A 111 -8.00 -8.50 6.20
C CYS A 111 -7.87 -9.58 7.27
N ALA A 112 -8.99 -10.25 7.57
CA ALA A 112 -9.13 -11.11 8.75
C ALA A 112 -8.75 -10.36 10.04
N ASP A 113 -7.78 -10.87 10.80
CA ASP A 113 -7.25 -10.30 12.04
C ASP A 113 -6.07 -9.33 11.82
N LYS A 114 -5.61 -9.17 10.57
CA LYS A 114 -4.49 -8.29 10.22
C LYS A 114 -4.97 -6.90 9.81
N THR A 115 -4.18 -5.88 10.14
CA THR A 115 -4.45 -4.49 9.78
C THR A 115 -3.23 -3.83 9.16
N ALA A 116 -3.45 -2.77 8.38
CA ALA A 116 -2.40 -1.98 7.78
C ALA A 116 -2.88 -0.54 7.60
N GLY A 117 -1.94 0.40 7.52
CA GLY A 117 -2.22 1.81 7.36
C GLY A 117 -1.42 2.41 6.20
N ALA A 118 -1.94 3.50 5.65
CA ALA A 118 -1.14 4.37 4.78
C ALA A 118 -1.58 5.83 4.91
N ILE A 119 -0.61 6.74 4.84
CA ILE A 119 -0.87 8.19 4.71
C ILE A 119 -0.38 8.61 3.34
N VAL A 120 -1.23 9.30 2.58
CA VAL A 120 -0.93 9.87 1.28
C VAL A 120 -0.99 11.38 1.38
N SER A 121 0.14 12.06 1.19
CA SER A 121 0.14 13.52 1.17
C SER A 121 -0.46 14.03 -0.14
N MET A 122 -1.47 14.89 -0.03
CA MET A 122 -2.19 15.47 -1.16
C MET A 122 -1.84 16.97 -1.31
N GLY A 123 -0.55 17.28 -1.28
CA GLY A 123 -0.01 18.63 -1.16
C GLY A 123 -0.27 19.55 -2.36
N GLY A 124 -0.27 20.86 -2.08
CA GLY A 124 -0.27 21.93 -3.07
C GLY A 124 -1.65 22.31 -3.65
N PRO A 125 -1.70 23.41 -4.43
CA PRO A 125 -2.94 23.88 -5.07
C PRO A 125 -3.48 22.89 -6.13
N HIS A 126 -2.63 21.97 -6.60
CA HIS A 126 -2.97 20.88 -7.50
C HIS A 126 -2.69 19.54 -6.83
N ALA A 127 -3.45 19.27 -5.79
CA ALA A 127 -3.29 18.07 -4.99
C ALA A 127 -3.34 16.80 -5.87
N ALA A 128 -2.15 16.23 -6.09
CA ALA A 128 -1.88 15.11 -6.96
C ALA A 128 -1.28 13.95 -6.17
N TYR A 129 -1.38 12.75 -6.72
CA TYR A 129 -0.74 11.57 -6.15
C TYR A 129 0.76 11.58 -6.46
N HIS A 130 1.57 11.49 -5.41
CA HIS A 130 3.03 11.30 -5.47
C HIS A 130 3.37 10.00 -4.75
N ARG A 131 4.02 9.06 -5.45
CA ARG A 131 4.27 7.71 -4.92
C ARG A 131 5.24 7.76 -3.74
N GLU A 132 6.26 8.58 -3.87
CA GLU A 132 7.31 8.86 -2.91
C GLU A 132 6.80 9.52 -1.63
N ALA A 133 5.64 10.18 -1.69
CA ALA A 133 5.01 10.83 -0.55
C ALA A 133 4.07 9.90 0.23
N VAL A 134 3.96 8.62 -0.15
CA VAL A 134 3.13 7.65 0.58
C VAL A 134 3.91 7.03 1.72
N LYS A 135 3.38 7.16 2.94
CA LYS A 135 3.90 6.48 4.14
C LYS A 135 3.06 5.24 4.39
N TYR A 136 3.69 4.08 4.48
CA TYR A 136 3.03 2.80 4.77
C TYR A 136 3.32 2.36 6.20
N PHE A 137 2.33 1.73 6.82
CA PHE A 137 2.39 1.29 8.20
C PHE A 137 1.89 -0.16 8.33
N PRO A 138 2.51 -0.99 9.17
CA PRO A 138 2.00 -2.33 9.51
C PRO A 138 0.82 -2.28 10.50
N HIS A 139 0.34 -1.09 10.84
CA HIS A 139 -0.79 -0.81 11.72
C HIS A 139 -1.58 0.38 11.16
N PRO A 140 -2.81 0.63 11.61
CA PRO A 140 -3.50 1.89 11.32
C PRO A 140 -2.65 3.08 11.80
N ALA A 141 -2.58 4.16 11.02
CA ALA A 141 -1.81 5.33 11.42
C ALA A 141 -2.36 5.92 12.73
N THR A 142 -1.46 6.23 13.65
CA THR A 142 -1.79 6.85 14.94
C THR A 142 -2.11 8.34 14.78
N PRO A 143 -2.86 8.94 15.72
CA PRO A 143 -3.11 10.38 15.68
C PRO A 143 -1.83 11.23 15.57
N SER A 144 -0.75 10.85 16.27
CA SER A 144 0.53 11.56 16.20
C SER A 144 1.24 11.45 14.85
N GLU A 145 1.11 10.32 14.15
CA GLU A 145 1.69 10.15 12.80
C GLU A 145 0.92 10.97 11.75
N ILE A 146 -0.41 11.03 11.89
CA ILE A 146 -1.28 11.87 11.06
C ILE A 146 -0.93 13.35 11.31
N ASP A 147 -0.80 13.77 12.57
CA ASP A 147 -0.44 15.14 12.95
C ASP A 147 0.95 15.53 12.44
N ALA A 148 1.93 14.63 12.56
CA ALA A 148 3.28 14.84 12.07
C ALA A 148 3.31 15.04 10.55
N SER A 149 2.52 14.24 9.82
CA SER A 149 2.41 14.36 8.36
C SER A 149 1.76 15.68 7.95
N LEU A 150 0.67 16.08 8.61
CA LEU A 150 0.04 17.38 8.36
C LEU A 150 0.96 18.57 8.66
N LYS A 151 1.73 18.49 9.76
CA LYS A 151 2.70 19.52 10.10
C LYS A 151 3.83 19.61 9.06
N ALA A 152 4.34 18.46 8.60
CA ALA A 152 5.38 18.41 7.58
C ALA A 152 4.88 18.99 6.25
N LEU A 153 3.65 18.67 5.86
CA LEU A 153 3.00 19.22 4.67
C LEU A 153 2.80 20.74 4.77
N ALA A 154 2.30 21.23 5.91
CA ALA A 154 2.09 22.65 6.17
C ALA A 154 3.40 23.46 6.14
N ALA A 155 4.51 22.85 6.55
CA ALA A 155 5.83 23.45 6.52
C ALA A 155 6.51 23.40 5.13
N GLY A 156 5.91 22.71 4.14
CA GLY A 156 6.53 22.48 2.83
C GLY A 156 7.71 21.51 2.86
N SER A 157 7.81 20.70 3.92
CA SER A 157 8.90 19.75 4.14
C SER A 157 8.65 18.36 3.54
N GLU A 158 7.42 18.09 3.08
CA GLU A 158 7.11 16.93 2.25
C GLU A 158 7.27 17.34 0.78
N LYS A 159 8.19 16.67 0.06
CA LYS A 159 8.42 16.86 -1.38
C LYS A 159 7.98 15.63 -2.15
#